data_AF-A0A0F9AKJ1-F1
#
_entry.id   AF-A0A0F9AKJ1-F1
#
_cell.length_a   1.000
_cell.length_b   1.000
_cell.length_c   1.000
_cell.angle_alpha   90.00
_cell.angle_beta   90.00
_cell.angle_gamma   90.00
#
_symmetry.space_group_name_H-M   'P 1'
#
loop_
_entity.id
_entity.type
_entity.pdbx_description
1 polymer ?
#
loop_
_entity_poly.entity_id
_entity_poly.type
_entity_poly.pdbx_seq_one_letter_code
_entity_poly.pdbx_strand_id
1 'polypeptide(L)'
;MIKFKVKVRGIAPLLFNRFPEEDNEDNKSKAKSARLSKVEQVEKSIYKLDNGKLYQPSEHFVGAMVKAGTVFKLEGRKTYKDVVRSGVFVEPMKIPHLKDGLQADWRSVVNPSTR
;
A
#
# COMPACT_ATOMS: atom_id res chain seq x y z
N MET A 1 -7.42 -26.42 -7.30
CA MET A 1 -7.17 -24.99 -7.01
C MET A 1 -7.95 -24.15 -8.00
N ILE A 2 -8.92 -23.35 -7.55
CA ILE A 2 -9.76 -22.53 -8.42
C ILE A 2 -9.03 -21.22 -8.68
N LYS A 3 -8.93 -20.80 -9.94
CA LYS A 3 -8.26 -19.56 -10.35
C LYS A 3 -9.28 -18.55 -10.85
N PHE A 4 -9.17 -17.32 -10.39
CA PHE A 4 -10.02 -16.22 -10.81
C PHE A 4 -9.19 -15.16 -11.53
N LYS A 5 -9.61 -14.76 -12.73
CA LYS A 5 -9.08 -13.57 -13.41
C LYS A 5 -9.93 -12.38 -13.00
N VAL A 6 -9.33 -11.44 -12.27
CA VAL A 6 -10.05 -10.32 -11.68
C VAL A 6 -9.50 -9.00 -12.22
N LYS A 7 -10.39 -8.04 -12.43
CA LYS A 7 -10.04 -6.65 -12.73
C LYS A 7 -10.57 -5.77 -11.60
N VAL A 8 -9.67 -5.03 -10.95
CA VAL A 8 -10.04 -4.16 -9.83
C VAL A 8 -10.19 -2.72 -10.31
N ARG A 9 -11.26 -2.05 -9.87
CA ARG A 9 -11.50 -0.62 -10.09
C ARG A 9 -11.71 0.05 -8.74
N GLY A 10 -10.91 1.05 -8.42
CA GLY A 10 -11.11 1.90 -7.25
C GLY A 10 -12.34 2.79 -7.42
N ILE A 11 -13.02 3.08 -6.31
CA ILE A 11 -14.15 4.03 -6.24
C ILE A 11 -13.66 5.44 -5.88
N ALA A 12 -12.50 5.53 -5.22
CA ALA A 12 -11.84 6.77 -4.80
C ALA A 12 -10.39 6.81 -5.33
N PRO A 13 -9.76 8.00 -5.37
CA PRO A 13 -8.35 8.13 -5.69
C PRO A 13 -7.48 7.29 -4.74
N LEU A 14 -6.50 6.58 -5.30
CA LEU A 14 -5.57 5.76 -4.53
C LEU A 14 -4.41 6.63 -4.02
N LEU A 15 -4.20 6.61 -2.70
CA LEU A 15 -3.06 7.27 -2.08
C LEU A 15 -1.84 6.33 -2.10
N PHE A 16 -0.71 6.84 -2.58
CA PHE A 16 0.57 6.14 -2.53
C PHE A 16 1.47 6.78 -1.47
N ASN A 17 1.95 5.96 -0.53
CA ASN A 17 2.96 6.37 0.44
C ASN A 17 3.81 5.17 0.84
N ARG A 18 4.71 4.76 -0.07
CA ARG A 18 5.72 3.75 0.19
C ARG A 18 6.72 4.30 1.20
N PHE A 19 7.05 3.50 2.22
CA PHE A 19 8.15 3.79 3.12
C PHE A 19 9.48 3.56 2.39
N PRO A 20 10.39 4.54 2.36
CA PRO A 20 11.72 4.35 1.78
C PRO A 20 12.51 3.34 2.63
N GLU A 21 12.99 2.27 2.00
CA GLU A 21 13.78 1.24 2.67
C GLU A 21 15.21 1.71 2.99
N GLU A 22 15.77 2.60 2.17
CA GLU A 22 17.14 3.14 2.29
C GLU A 22 17.45 3.87 3.61
N ASP A 23 16.43 4.32 4.35
CA ASP A 23 16.62 5.11 5.58
C ASP A 23 16.66 4.25 6.87
N ASN A 24 16.44 2.93 6.79
CA ASN A 24 16.17 2.10 7.97
C ASN A 24 17.35 1.28 8.50
N GLU A 25 18.45 1.09 7.76
CA GLU A 25 19.55 0.23 8.22
C GLU A 25 20.63 0.95 9.04
N ASP A 26 20.81 2.28 8.93
CA ASP A 26 21.98 2.93 9.57
C ASP A 26 21.76 4.27 10.30
N ASN A 27 20.54 4.80 10.44
CA ASN A 27 20.36 6.13 11.05
C ASN A 27 19.33 6.19 12.18
N LYS A 28 19.60 5.45 13.26
CA LYS A 28 19.23 5.95 14.59
C LYS A 28 19.99 7.26 14.81
N SER A 29 19.29 8.39 14.67
CA SER A 29 19.62 9.73 15.21
C SER A 29 20.24 10.80 14.29
N LYS A 30 20.64 10.56 13.03
CA LYS A 30 21.31 11.60 12.22
C LYS A 30 21.02 11.61 10.71
N ALA A 31 19.83 11.30 10.24
CA ALA A 31 19.43 11.72 8.89
C ALA A 31 18.83 13.13 8.97
N LYS A 32 19.69 14.14 8.84
CA LYS A 32 19.28 15.50 8.50
C LYS A 32 18.18 15.40 7.45
N SER A 33 17.08 16.08 7.71
CA SER A 33 16.17 16.59 6.68
C SER A 33 16.99 17.42 5.69
N ALA A 34 17.73 16.75 4.80
CA ALA A 34 18.01 17.32 3.50
C ALA A 34 16.61 17.58 2.95
N ARG A 35 16.29 18.86 2.73
CA ARG A 35 15.03 19.29 2.10
C ARG A 35 15.04 18.73 0.68
N LEU A 36 14.78 17.44 0.54
CA LEU A 36 14.52 16.81 -0.74
C LEU A 36 13.42 17.64 -1.39
N SER A 37 13.62 17.93 -2.67
CA SER A 37 12.60 18.64 -3.41
C SER A 37 11.31 17.83 -3.35
N LYS A 38 10.17 18.52 -3.34
CA LYS A 38 8.85 17.87 -3.26
C LYS A 38 8.72 16.73 -4.28
N VAL A 39 9.26 16.94 -5.49
CA VAL A 39 9.27 15.98 -6.60
C VAL A 39 10.00 14.69 -6.23
N GLU A 40 11.21 14.79 -5.67
CA GLU A 40 12.00 13.63 -5.25
C GLU A 40 11.31 12.82 -4.14
N GLN A 41 10.61 13.51 -3.24
CA GLN A 41 9.84 12.83 -2.18
C GLN A 41 8.70 12.00 -2.76
N VAL A 42 7.92 12.55 -3.71
CA VAL A 42 6.85 11.79 -4.37
C VAL A 42 7.41 10.60 -5.12
N GLU A 43 8.56 10.74 -5.78
CA GLU A 43 9.17 9.65 -6.52
C GLU A 43 9.65 8.51 -5.62
N LYS A 44 10.15 8.80 -4.43
CA LYS A 44 10.49 7.78 -3.43
C LYS A 44 9.25 7.10 -2.82
N SER A 45 8.14 7.82 -2.71
CA SER A 45 6.91 7.35 -2.07
C SER A 45 5.95 6.56 -2.97
N ILE A 46 6.26 6.35 -4.25
CA ILE A 46 5.41 5.61 -5.19
C ILE A 46 5.95 4.22 -5.51
N TYR A 47 5.02 3.29 -5.73
CA TYR A 47 5.35 1.93 -6.19
C TYR A 47 5.45 1.92 -7.72
N LYS A 48 6.68 1.93 -8.24
CA LYS A 48 7.00 1.89 -9.67
C LYS A 48 7.67 0.56 -10.05
N LEU A 49 7.26 0.01 -11.18
CA LEU A 49 7.98 -1.07 -11.87
C LEU A 49 9.20 -0.50 -12.60
N ASP A 50 10.11 -1.38 -13.01
CA ASP A 50 11.33 -1.01 -13.76
C ASP A 50 11.00 -0.32 -15.10
N ASN A 51 9.82 -0.55 -15.64
CA ASN A 51 9.30 0.09 -16.84
C ASN A 51 8.58 1.44 -16.58
N GLY A 52 8.62 1.95 -15.35
CA GLY A 52 7.99 3.20 -14.94
C GLY A 52 6.49 3.13 -14.66
N LYS A 53 5.82 1.99 -14.88
CA LYS A 53 4.39 1.83 -14.56
C LYS A 53 4.15 1.74 -13.07
N LEU A 54 3.05 2.34 -12.61
CA LEU A 54 2.62 2.20 -11.23
C LEU A 54 2.13 0.77 -10.98
N TYR A 55 2.41 0.23 -9.80
CA TYR A 55 1.89 -1.07 -9.40
C TYR A 55 1.35 -1.05 -7.98
N GLN A 56 0.43 -1.95 -7.71
CA GLN A 56 -0.04 -2.25 -6.36
C GLN A 56 0.58 -3.57 -5.89
N PRO A 57 1.23 -3.61 -4.72
CA PRO A 57 1.65 -4.85 -4.09
C PRO A 57 0.47 -5.80 -3.84
N SER A 58 0.66 -7.10 -4.06
CA SER A 58 -0.34 -8.13 -3.73
C SER A 58 -0.72 -8.12 -2.24
N GLU A 59 0.25 -7.81 -1.37
CA GLU A 59 0.07 -7.68 0.08
C GLU A 59 -1.01 -6.68 0.47
N HIS A 60 -1.16 -5.58 -0.29
CA HIS A 60 -2.21 -4.60 -0.03
C HIS A 60 -3.62 -5.22 -0.23
N PHE A 61 -3.78 -6.08 -1.23
CA PHE A 61 -5.04 -6.79 -1.45
C PHE A 61 -5.29 -7.86 -0.39
N VAL A 62 -4.26 -8.64 -0.04
CA VAL A 62 -4.35 -9.65 1.02
C VAL A 62 -4.73 -8.99 2.34
N GLY A 63 -4.04 -7.92 2.74
CA GLY A 63 -4.33 -7.17 3.96
C GLY A 63 -5.73 -6.57 3.96
N ALA A 64 -6.18 -6.01 2.84
CA ALA A 64 -7.54 -5.48 2.70
C ALA A 64 -8.61 -6.59 2.85
N MET A 65 -8.41 -7.75 2.23
CA MET A 65 -9.34 -8.89 2.34
C MET A 65 -9.36 -9.48 3.75
N VAL A 66 -8.19 -9.63 4.40
CA VAL A 66 -8.11 -10.11 5.79
C VAL A 66 -8.84 -9.15 6.73
N LYS A 67 -8.66 -7.84 6.57
CA LYS A 67 -9.36 -6.83 7.34
C LYS A 67 -10.87 -6.91 7.11
N ALA A 68 -11.32 -7.01 5.86
CA ALA A 68 -12.73 -7.22 5.54
C ALA A 68 -13.28 -8.52 6.16
N GLY A 69 -12.48 -9.58 6.20
CA GLY A 69 -12.80 -10.88 6.81
C GLY A 69 -13.08 -10.82 8.31
N THR A 70 -12.67 -9.77 9.02
CA THR A 70 -12.98 -9.57 10.44
C THR A 70 -14.45 -9.19 10.68
N VAL A 71 -15.12 -8.62 9.68
CA VAL A 71 -16.54 -8.22 9.74
C VAL A 71 -17.45 -9.44 9.64
N PHE A 72 -17.03 -10.46 8.90
CA PHE A 72 -17.80 -11.68 8.69
C PHE A 72 -17.54 -12.67 9.83
N LYS A 73 -18.58 -12.94 10.61
CA LYS A 73 -18.55 -13.95 11.67
C LYS A 73 -18.66 -15.35 11.05
N LEU A 74 -17.78 -16.23 11.47
CA LEU A 74 -17.96 -17.67 11.37
C LEU A 74 -18.75 -18.12 12.61
N GLU A 75 -19.38 -19.29 12.59
CA GLU A 75 -20.15 -19.81 13.73
C GLU A 75 -19.41 -19.60 15.07
N GLY A 76 -20.11 -19.02 16.05
CA GLY A 76 -19.56 -18.65 17.34
C GLY A 76 -18.74 -17.36 17.33
N ARG A 77 -17.53 -17.40 17.91
CA ARG A 77 -16.64 -16.24 18.14
C ARG A 77 -15.55 -16.07 17.08
N LYS A 78 -15.48 -16.96 16.09
CA LYS A 78 -14.45 -16.92 15.04
C LYS A 78 -14.89 -16.00 13.91
N THR A 79 -13.93 -15.46 13.16
CA THR A 79 -14.18 -14.64 11.97
C THR A 79 -13.51 -15.27 10.77
N TYR A 80 -13.95 -14.90 9.56
CA TYR A 80 -13.37 -15.44 8.32
C TYR A 80 -11.94 -14.96 8.05
N LYS A 81 -11.39 -14.05 8.86
CA LYS A 81 -10.03 -13.51 8.69
C LYS A 81 -8.96 -14.61 8.49
N ASP A 82 -9.05 -15.71 9.25
CA ASP A 82 -8.02 -16.78 9.26
C ASP A 82 -8.16 -17.68 8.02
N VAL A 83 -9.39 -17.87 7.56
CA VAL A 83 -9.70 -18.58 6.31
C VAL A 83 -9.21 -17.79 5.11
N VAL A 84 -9.46 -16.48 5.09
CA VAL A 84 -8.98 -15.59 4.02
C VAL A 84 -7.46 -15.55 4.00
N ARG A 85 -6.82 -15.46 5.17
CA ARG A 85 -5.36 -15.39 5.28
C ARG A 85 -4.66 -16.65 4.77
N SER A 86 -5.25 -17.82 4.97
CA SER A 86 -4.66 -19.12 4.59
C SER A 86 -5.09 -19.61 3.21
N GLY A 87 -6.28 -19.21 2.74
CA GLY A 87 -6.90 -19.76 1.54
C GLY A 87 -6.79 -18.88 0.29
N VAL A 88 -6.47 -17.59 0.42
CA VAL A 88 -6.43 -16.65 -0.70
C VAL A 88 -5.01 -16.27 -1.06
N PHE A 89 -4.62 -16.56 -2.29
CA PHE A 89 -3.34 -16.21 -2.88
C PHE A 89 -3.56 -15.19 -4.00
N VAL A 90 -2.79 -14.10 -3.98
CA VAL A 90 -2.88 -13.03 -4.97
C VAL A 90 -1.59 -13.01 -5.78
N GLU A 91 -1.71 -13.30 -7.07
CA GLU A 91 -0.62 -13.29 -8.04
C GLU A 91 -0.99 -12.37 -9.21
N PRO A 92 -0.04 -11.57 -9.75
CA PRO A 92 1.39 -11.48 -9.41
C PRO A 92 1.66 -10.62 -8.15
N MET A 93 2.89 -10.70 -7.60
CA MET A 93 3.29 -9.88 -6.44
C MET A 93 3.24 -8.37 -6.71
N LYS A 94 3.54 -7.95 -7.94
CA LYS A 94 3.45 -6.56 -8.41
C LYS A 94 2.32 -6.47 -9.44
N ILE A 95 1.18 -5.91 -9.05
CA ILE A 95 -0.01 -5.83 -9.91
C ILE A 95 0.00 -4.48 -10.64
N PRO A 96 0.25 -4.44 -11.96
CA PRO A 96 0.37 -3.18 -12.69
C PRO A 96 -0.98 -2.46 -12.77
N HIS A 97 -0.96 -1.14 -12.62
CA HIS A 97 -2.11 -0.30 -12.90
C HIS A 97 -2.37 -0.22 -14.41
N LEU A 98 -3.65 -0.18 -14.78
CA LEU A 98 -4.07 -0.03 -16.18
C LEU A 98 -4.21 1.43 -16.60
N LYS A 99 -4.31 2.35 -15.63
CA LYS A 99 -4.42 3.79 -15.83
C LYS A 99 -3.47 4.48 -14.89
N ASP A 100 -2.62 5.33 -15.45
CA ASP A 100 -1.65 6.11 -14.70
C ASP A 100 -2.11 7.57 -14.69
N GLY A 101 -2.57 8.02 -13.53
CA GLY A 101 -2.95 9.41 -13.27
C GLY A 101 -2.39 9.80 -11.91
N LEU A 102 -1.11 10.18 -11.88
CA LEU A 102 -0.47 10.60 -10.66
C LEU A 102 -0.73 12.09 -10.43
N GLN A 103 -1.33 12.42 -9.30
CA GLN A 103 -1.47 13.79 -8.84
C GLN A 103 -0.78 13.90 -7.49
N ALA A 104 0.21 14.79 -7.38
CA ALA A 104 0.87 15.02 -6.12
C ALA A 104 -0.05 15.84 -5.20
N ASP A 105 -0.30 15.33 -3.99
CA ASP A 105 -1.09 15.99 -2.95
C ASP A 105 -0.17 16.36 -1.79
N TRP A 106 -0.03 17.67 -1.51
CA TRP A 106 0.76 18.20 -0.41
C TRP A 106 -0.16 18.95 0.52
N ARG A 107 -0.31 18.47 1.74
CA ARG A 107 -1.06 19.17 2.78
C ARG A 107 -0.19 19.28 4.01
N SER A 108 -0.04 20.50 4.52
CA SER A 108 0.61 20.72 5.81
C SER A 108 -0.30 20.17 6.91
N VAL A 109 0.14 19.14 7.61
CA VAL A 109 -0.55 18.63 8.80
C VAL A 109 0.17 19.16 10.03
N VAL A 110 -0.55 19.91 10.86
CA VAL A 110 -0.07 20.29 12.20
C VAL A 110 -0.40 19.12 13.12
N ASN A 111 0.62 18.49 13.72
CA ASN A 111 0.41 17.52 14.79
C ASN A 111 0.12 18.28 16.10
N PRO A 112 -1.11 18.28 16.62
CA PRO A 112 -1.44 19.03 17.83
C PRO A 112 -0.74 18.47 19.08
N SER A 113 -0.27 17.23 19.02
CA SER A 113 0.35 16.50 20.13
C SER A 113 1.83 16.84 20.35
N THR A 114 2.39 17.78 19.56
CA THR A 114 3.81 18.18 19.61
C THR A 114 3.99 19.60 20.18
N ARG A 115 3.01 20.09 20.95
CA ARG A 115 3.07 21.40 21.63
C ARG A 115 3.68 21.28 23.02
#